data_AF-A0A2W5SA86-F1
#
_entry.id   AF-A0A2W5SA86-F1
#
_cell.length_a   1.000
_cell.length_b   1.000
_cell.length_c   1.000
_cell.angle_alpha   90.00
_cell.angle_beta   90.00
_cell.angle_gamma   90.00
#
_symmetry.space_group_name_H-M   'P 1'
#
loop_
_entity.id
_entity.type
_entity.pdbx_description
1 polymer ?
#
loop_
_entity_poly.entity_id
_entity_poly.type
_entity_poly.pdbx_seq_one_letter_code
_entity_poly.pdbx_strand_id
1 'polypeptide(L)'
;MPKGPVLFGLPSPFAGRRRYGKAKSTVPPVLDASSPHGLSTGSWTGSNGTYQRRYLNNGAIISGATGATFNSSGYSGNLVGQVRTFDANGRPSRWVSSNEVTLSTAGAFSTAFSSAFERAA
;
A
#
# COMPACT_ATOMS: atom_id res chain seq x y z
N MET A 1 15.12 -24.83 -59.85
CA MET A 1 14.00 -24.96 -58.88
C MET A 1 14.08 -23.82 -57.87
N PRO A 2 13.21 -22.80 -57.96
CA PRO A 2 13.23 -21.70 -57.00
C PRO A 2 12.56 -22.13 -55.70
N LYS A 3 13.29 -22.06 -54.58
CA LYS A 3 12.75 -22.25 -53.23
C LYS A 3 11.95 -20.99 -52.85
N GLY A 4 10.74 -21.21 -52.33
CA GLY A 4 9.72 -20.19 -52.07
C GLY A 4 10.10 -19.08 -51.07
N PRO A 5 9.23 -18.08 -50.90
CA PRO A 5 9.55 -16.84 -50.20
C PRO A 5 9.72 -17.03 -48.70
N VAL A 6 10.66 -16.28 -48.14
CA VAL A 6 10.91 -16.14 -46.70
C VAL A 6 9.67 -15.48 -46.09
N LEU A 7 8.82 -16.27 -45.43
CA LEU A 7 7.67 -15.76 -44.71
C LEU A 7 8.21 -14.98 -43.50
N PHE A 8 8.16 -13.65 -43.59
CA PHE A 8 8.37 -12.74 -42.48
C PHE A 8 7.62 -13.27 -41.25
N GLY A 9 8.37 -13.70 -40.24
CA GLY A 9 7.80 -14.10 -38.96
C GLY A 9 6.92 -12.96 -38.46
N LEU A 10 5.62 -13.23 -38.31
CA LEU A 10 4.65 -12.34 -37.70
C LEU A 10 5.26 -11.71 -36.44
N PRO A 11 5.03 -10.42 -36.15
CA PRO A 11 5.34 -9.88 -34.84
C PRO A 11 4.55 -10.70 -33.82
N SER A 12 5.24 -11.46 -32.98
CA SER A 12 4.62 -12.25 -31.91
C SER A 12 3.68 -11.33 -31.11
N PRO A 13 2.35 -11.54 -31.20
CA PRO A 13 1.45 -10.82 -30.35
C PRO A 13 1.51 -11.52 -29.00
N PHE A 14 1.67 -10.77 -27.91
CA PHE A 14 1.67 -11.25 -26.52
C PHE A 14 2.97 -12.00 -26.12
N ALA A 15 3.66 -11.71 -25.03
CA ALA A 15 3.23 -11.06 -23.83
C ALA A 15 4.43 -10.34 -23.22
N GLY A 16 4.36 -9.01 -23.18
CA GLY A 16 4.94 -8.30 -22.05
C GLY A 16 4.23 -8.77 -20.79
N ARG A 17 4.58 -9.96 -20.25
CA ARG A 17 4.39 -10.23 -18.83
C ARG A 17 5.06 -9.04 -18.19
N ARG A 18 4.27 -8.15 -17.57
CA ARG A 18 4.80 -7.18 -16.62
C ARG A 18 5.67 -8.02 -15.69
N ARG A 19 6.98 -7.97 -15.88
CA ARG A 19 7.92 -8.82 -15.13
C ARG A 19 7.99 -8.21 -13.75
N TYR A 20 6.91 -8.33 -12.99
CA TYR A 20 6.96 -8.14 -11.55
C TYR A 20 8.12 -8.99 -11.05
N GLY A 21 8.91 -8.41 -10.16
CA GLY A 21 10.05 -9.10 -9.59
C GLY A 21 9.62 -10.41 -8.96
N LYS A 22 10.57 -11.33 -8.79
CA LYS A 22 10.29 -12.62 -8.14
C LYS A 22 9.84 -12.47 -6.68
N ALA A 23 9.97 -11.27 -6.11
CA ALA A 23 9.66 -11.03 -4.72
C ALA A 23 8.16 -11.16 -4.42
N LYS A 24 7.84 -11.93 -3.38
CA LYS A 24 6.47 -12.21 -2.94
C LYS A 24 6.34 -12.04 -1.43
N SER A 25 5.25 -11.43 -0.98
CA SER A 25 4.94 -11.32 0.44
C SER A 25 4.51 -12.70 0.96
N THR A 26 5.17 -13.14 2.02
CA THR A 26 4.85 -14.36 2.78
C THR A 26 4.05 -14.04 4.03
N VAL A 27 4.30 -12.86 4.61
CA VAL A 27 3.49 -12.26 5.67
C VAL A 27 3.11 -10.86 5.20
N PRO A 28 1.81 -10.52 5.12
CA PRO A 28 1.38 -9.22 4.62
C PRO A 28 1.87 -8.09 5.55
N PRO A 29 2.01 -6.86 5.02
CA PRO A 29 2.26 -5.69 5.86
C PRO A 29 1.07 -5.48 6.82
N VAL A 30 1.36 -4.92 7.99
CA VAL A 30 0.35 -4.60 9.01
C VAL A 30 0.44 -3.12 9.31
N LEU A 31 -0.71 -2.44 9.31
CA LEU A 31 -0.86 -1.07 9.72
C LEU A 31 -1.43 -1.03 11.14
N ASP A 32 -0.67 -0.46 12.07
CA ASP A 32 -1.09 -0.35 13.46
C ASP A 32 -2.21 0.69 13.64
N ALA A 33 -3.12 0.41 14.56
CA ALA A 33 -4.26 1.28 14.86
C ALA A 33 -3.88 2.45 15.79
N SER A 34 -2.67 2.47 16.36
CA SER A 34 -2.19 3.61 17.15
C SER A 34 -1.89 4.83 16.28
N SER A 35 -1.99 6.03 16.84
CA SER A 35 -1.55 7.27 16.18
C SER A 35 -0.26 7.75 16.85
N PRO A 36 0.85 7.93 16.10
CA PRO A 36 1.00 7.76 14.65
C PRO A 36 0.97 6.28 14.18
N HIS A 37 0.37 6.02 13.00
CA HIS A 37 0.15 4.67 12.48
C HIS A 37 1.44 4.07 11.93
N GLY A 38 1.95 3.02 12.58
CA GLY A 38 3.12 2.28 12.13
C GLY A 38 2.77 1.26 11.03
N LEU A 39 3.46 1.31 9.89
CA LEU A 39 3.34 0.35 8.80
C LEU A 39 4.52 -0.62 8.80
N SER A 40 4.27 -1.85 9.24
CA SER A 40 5.19 -2.97 9.08
C SER A 40 5.33 -3.32 7.61
N THR A 41 6.55 -3.64 7.17
CA THR A 41 6.80 -4.14 5.82
C THR A 41 6.31 -5.56 5.61
N GLY A 42 6.04 -6.33 6.69
CA GLY A 42 5.79 -7.76 6.61
C GLY A 42 7.06 -8.54 6.22
N SER A 43 6.88 -9.78 5.77
CA SER A 43 7.97 -10.67 5.34
C SER A 43 7.87 -10.98 3.86
N TRP A 44 9.01 -11.03 3.16
CA TRP A 44 9.08 -11.21 1.71
C TRP A 44 10.13 -12.24 1.34
N THR A 45 9.78 -13.15 0.43
CA THR A 45 10.74 -14.05 -0.24
C THR A 45 11.24 -13.41 -1.52
N GLY A 46 12.50 -13.66 -1.90
CA GLY A 46 13.09 -13.14 -3.14
C GLY A 46 13.25 -11.62 -3.21
N SER A 47 13.14 -10.94 -2.05
CA SER A 47 13.37 -9.51 -1.89
C SER A 47 14.86 -9.20 -1.73
N ASN A 48 15.28 -8.01 -2.18
CA ASN A 48 16.60 -7.44 -1.92
C ASN A 48 16.65 -6.59 -0.63
N GLY A 49 15.60 -6.59 0.18
CA GLY A 49 15.47 -5.80 1.41
C GLY A 49 15.07 -4.34 1.21
N THR A 50 14.89 -3.88 -0.03
CA THR A 50 14.41 -2.51 -0.31
C THR A 50 12.89 -2.49 -0.39
N TYR A 51 12.26 -1.54 0.31
CA TYR A 51 10.81 -1.42 0.38
C TYR A 51 10.34 -0.05 -0.10
N GLN A 52 9.20 -0.04 -0.80
CA GLN A 52 8.44 1.16 -1.08
C GLN A 52 7.09 1.07 -0.41
N ARG A 53 6.67 2.20 0.17
CA ARG A 53 5.44 2.34 0.92
C ARG A 53 4.58 3.41 0.28
N ARG A 54 3.27 3.26 0.39
CA ARG A 54 2.29 4.30 0.09
C ARG A 54 1.07 4.12 0.98
N TYR A 55 0.38 5.20 1.26
CA TYR A 55 -0.86 5.17 2.02
C TYR A 55 -2.03 5.52 1.12
N LEU A 56 -3.16 4.85 1.34
CA LEU A 56 -4.42 5.13 0.67
C LEU A 56 -5.43 5.55 1.73
N ASN A 57 -6.14 6.65 1.51
CA ASN A 57 -7.29 7.06 2.29
C ASN A 57 -8.54 6.92 1.41
N ASN A 58 -9.53 6.16 1.86
CA ASN A 58 -10.77 5.89 1.11
C ASN A 58 -10.51 5.40 -0.34
N GLY A 59 -9.43 4.63 -0.53
CA GLY A 59 -9.00 4.14 -1.83
C GLY A 59 -8.18 5.12 -2.68
N ALA A 60 -8.02 6.38 -2.27
CA ALA A 60 -7.20 7.38 -2.95
C ALA A 60 -5.78 7.42 -2.38
N ILE A 61 -4.76 7.51 -3.24
CA ILE A 61 -3.36 7.58 -2.82
C ILE A 61 -3.09 8.94 -2.13
N ILE A 62 -2.52 8.89 -0.93
CA ILE A 62 -2.00 10.08 -0.23
C ILE A 62 -0.60 10.37 -0.76
N SER A 63 -0.47 11.41 -1.58
CA SER A 63 0.83 11.80 -2.14
C SER A 63 1.80 12.22 -1.03
N GLY A 64 3.08 11.86 -1.17
CA GLY A 64 4.14 12.19 -0.20
C GLY A 64 4.22 11.25 1.02
N ALA A 65 3.16 10.50 1.32
CA ALA A 65 3.16 9.56 2.44
C ALA A 65 3.90 8.26 2.05
N THR A 66 5.20 8.19 2.37
CA THR A 66 6.07 7.04 2.07
C THR A 66 6.87 6.55 3.28
N GLY A 67 6.69 7.20 4.43
CA GLY A 67 7.34 6.87 5.69
C GLY A 67 6.88 5.52 6.26
N ALA A 68 7.65 4.98 7.20
CA ALA A 68 7.26 3.82 7.99
C ALA A 68 6.13 4.14 8.99
N THR A 69 5.93 5.41 9.29
CA THR A 69 4.82 5.92 10.11
C THR A 69 3.99 6.89 9.29
N PHE A 70 2.69 6.94 9.58
CA PHE A 70 1.74 7.88 8.99
C PHE A 70 1.04 8.68 10.08
N ASN A 71 1.07 10.00 9.96
CA ASN A 71 0.31 10.89 10.82
C ASN A 71 -1.05 11.17 10.17
N SER A 72 -2.13 10.76 10.84
CA SER A 72 -3.51 10.91 10.39
C SER A 72 -4.14 12.27 10.70
N SER A 73 -3.39 13.22 11.27
CA SER A 73 -3.86 14.60 11.48
C SER A 73 -4.46 15.20 10.20
N GLY A 74 -5.74 15.57 10.26
CA GLY A 74 -6.48 16.14 9.13
C GLY A 74 -7.06 15.13 8.14
N TYR A 75 -6.93 13.83 8.40
CA TYR A 75 -7.52 12.76 7.58
C TYR A 75 -8.65 12.04 8.33
N SER A 76 -9.66 11.58 7.59
CA SER A 76 -10.74 10.72 8.09
C SER A 76 -11.11 9.65 7.08
N GLY A 77 -11.79 8.61 7.54
CA GLY A 77 -12.17 7.45 6.72
C GLY A 77 -11.17 6.31 6.79
N ASN A 78 -11.15 5.45 5.78
CA ASN A 78 -10.42 4.19 5.82
C ASN A 78 -9.00 4.37 5.33
N LEU A 79 -8.02 4.15 6.22
CA LEU A 79 -6.60 4.18 5.91
C LEU A 79 -6.08 2.77 5.61
N VAL A 80 -5.34 2.65 4.52
CA VAL A 80 -4.63 1.42 4.12
C VAL A 80 -3.19 1.74 3.82
N GLY A 81 -2.26 0.98 4.41
CA GLY A 81 -0.87 0.97 4.01
C GLY A 81 -0.65 -0.03 2.87
N GLN A 82 0.14 0.34 1.88
CA GLN A 82 0.59 -0.60 0.85
C GLN A 82 2.10 -0.63 0.80
N VAL A 83 2.63 -1.85 0.73
CA VAL A 83 4.07 -2.09 0.64
C VAL A 83 4.35 -2.90 -0.63
N ARG A 84 5.43 -2.54 -1.32
CA ARG A 84 6.07 -3.39 -2.32
C ARG A 84 7.55 -3.45 -2.04
N THR A 85 8.21 -4.42 -2.64
CA THR A 85 9.66 -4.61 -2.55
C THR A 85 10.26 -4.80 -3.94
N PHE A 86 11.57 -4.94 -4.01
CA PHE A 86 12.30 -5.19 -5.24
C PHE A 86 13.02 -6.53 -5.13
N ASP A 87 13.15 -7.25 -6.25
CA ASP A 87 14.03 -8.40 -6.31
C ASP A 87 15.50 -8.00 -6.46
N ALA A 88 16.41 -8.98 -6.46
CA ALA A 88 17.85 -8.75 -6.61
C ALA A 88 18.22 -8.01 -7.92
N ASN A 89 17.36 -8.03 -8.94
CA ASN A 89 17.57 -7.32 -10.21
C ASN A 89 16.87 -5.94 -10.23
N GLY A 90 16.39 -5.46 -9.09
CA GLY A 90 15.67 -4.19 -8.99
C GLY A 90 14.27 -4.19 -9.58
N ARG A 91 13.66 -5.36 -9.83
CA ARG A 91 12.28 -5.42 -10.38
C ARG A 91 11.26 -5.30 -9.25
N PRO A 92 10.27 -4.40 -9.36
CA PRO A 92 9.28 -4.22 -8.31
C PRO A 92 8.32 -5.41 -8.23
N SER A 93 7.94 -5.81 -7.02
CA SER A 93 6.84 -6.72 -6.76
C SER A 93 5.49 -6.02 -6.96
N ARG A 94 4.41 -6.82 -6.91
CA ARG A 94 3.05 -6.28 -6.82
C ARG A 94 2.87 -5.60 -5.45
N TRP A 95 2.12 -4.50 -5.43
CA TRP A 95 1.68 -3.86 -4.19
C TRP A 95 0.83 -4.82 -3.36
N VAL A 96 1.16 -4.95 -2.09
CA VAL A 96 0.41 -5.73 -1.10
C VAL A 96 -0.17 -4.75 -0.09
N SER A 97 -1.49 -4.83 0.11
CA SER A 97 -2.21 -4.01 1.10
C SER A 97 -2.07 -4.58 2.50
N SER A 98 -2.04 -3.70 3.47
CA SER A 98 -2.24 -4.01 4.88
C SER A 98 -3.73 -4.18 5.19
N ASN A 99 -4.01 -4.43 6.46
CA ASN A 99 -5.33 -4.19 7.05
C ASN A 99 -5.77 -2.72 6.90
N GLU A 100 -7.08 -2.53 6.97
CA GLU A 100 -7.74 -1.22 7.04
C GLU A 100 -7.78 -0.70 8.49
N VAL A 101 -7.55 0.59 8.65
CA VAL A 101 -7.70 1.32 9.92
C VAL A 101 -8.66 2.48 9.71
N THR A 102 -9.73 2.53 10.48
CA THR A 102 -10.70 3.63 10.42
C THR A 102 -10.16 4.85 11.17
N LEU A 103 -9.88 5.92 10.43
CA LEU A 103 -9.52 7.21 10.97
C LEU A 103 -10.80 7.98 11.32
N SER A 104 -10.97 8.26 12.60
CA SER A 104 -11.94 9.26 13.04
C SER A 104 -11.23 10.60 13.04
N THR A 105 -11.82 11.65 12.45
CA THR A 105 -11.34 13.02 12.72
C THR A 105 -11.38 13.20 14.23
N ALA A 106 -10.21 13.45 14.83
CA ALA A 106 -10.11 13.94 16.20
C ALA A 106 -10.74 15.34 16.26
N GLY A 107 -12.08 15.36 16.27
CA GLY A 107 -12.93 16.52 16.12
C GLY A 107 -14.43 16.18 16.14
N ALA A 108 -14.81 14.90 16.22
CA ALA A 108 -16.20 14.48 16.41
C ALA A 108 -16.50 13.85 17.78
N PHE A 109 -15.57 13.90 18.75
CA PHE A 109 -15.82 13.42 20.10
C PHE A 109 -15.99 14.58 21.09
N SER A 110 -17.26 14.99 21.23
CA SER A 110 -17.87 15.47 22.48
C SER A 110 -17.35 16.77 23.12
N THR A 111 -17.91 17.91 22.68
CA THR A 111 -18.29 19.02 23.58
C THR A 111 -19.65 18.74 24.26
N ALA A 112 -20.00 17.46 24.49
CA ALA A 112 -21.31 17.08 25.04
C ALA A 112 -21.24 16.31 26.37
N PHE A 113 -20.07 15.82 26.79
CA PHE A 113 -19.97 15.03 28.03
C PHE A 113 -19.64 15.86 29.28
N SER A 114 -19.22 17.13 29.18
CA SER A 114 -18.76 17.87 30.37
C SER A 114 -19.65 19.02 30.84
N SER A 115 -20.82 19.27 30.23
CA SER A 115 -21.71 20.37 30.66
C SER A 115 -23.09 19.93 31.16
N ALA A 116 -23.41 18.62 31.13
CA ALA A 116 -24.71 18.11 31.57
C ALA A 116 -24.75 17.61 33.03
N PHE A 117 -23.62 17.55 33.75
CA PHE A 117 -23.59 17.02 35.13
C PHE A 117 -23.61 18.09 36.24
N GLU A 118 -23.36 19.38 35.96
CA GLU A 118 -23.28 20.41 37.02
C GLU A 118 -24.53 21.28 37.18
N ARG A 119 -25.70 20.83 36.70
CA ARG A 119 -27.00 21.42 37.05
C ARG A 119 -27.96 20.37 37.58
N ALA A 120 -27.53 19.62 38.59
CA ALA A 120 -28.42 18.82 39.43
C ALA A 120 -27.74 18.50 40.78
N ALA A 121 -27.54 19.53 41.61
CA ALA A 121 -27.43 19.41 43.07
C ALA A 121 -27.71 20.78 43.69
#